data_AF-A0A6B0CHW1-F1
#
_entry.id   AF-A0A6B0CHW1-F1
#
_cell.length_a   1.000
_cell.length_b   1.000
_cell.length_c   1.000
_cell.angle_alpha   90.00
_cell.angle_beta   90.00
_cell.angle_gamma   90.00
#
_symmetry.space_group_name_H-M   'P 1'
#
loop_
_entity.id
_entity.type
_entity.pdbx_description
1 polymer ?
#
loop_
_entity_poly.entity_id
_entity_poly.type
_entity_poly.pdbx_seq_one_letter_code
_entity_poly.pdbx_strand_id
1 'polypeptide(L)'
;MSTEPLASRMRPKNIDEIISQQHLVGPRGIIRRMVDTKKLTSMIFYGPPGIGKTSIAKAISGSTQYKFRQLNAVTNTKKDMQLVVEEAKMSGQVIL
;
A
#
# COMPACT_ATOMS: atom_id res chain seq x y z
N MET A 1 20.77 -8.97 -14.90
CA MET A 1 19.82 -7.84 -14.90
C MET A 1 18.44 -8.42 -14.64
N SER A 2 17.82 -8.12 -13.50
CA SER A 2 16.51 -8.69 -13.14
C SER A 2 15.46 -8.20 -14.13
N THR A 3 14.82 -9.13 -14.85
CA THR A 3 13.73 -8.91 -15.79
C THR A 3 12.44 -8.57 -15.05
N GLU A 4 12.41 -7.42 -14.38
CA GLU A 4 11.18 -6.95 -13.75
C GLU A 4 10.23 -6.34 -14.81
N PRO A 5 8.95 -6.78 -14.88
CA PRO A 5 7.98 -6.25 -15.83
C PRO A 5 7.84 -4.73 -15.73
N LEU A 6 7.65 -4.05 -16.87
CA LEU A 6 7.48 -2.59 -16.94
C LEU A 6 6.40 -2.10 -15.96
N ALA A 7 5.29 -2.83 -15.87
CA ALA A 7 4.19 -2.50 -14.98
C ALA A 7 4.58 -2.44 -13.50
N SER A 8 5.55 -3.25 -13.06
CA SER A 8 6.05 -3.20 -11.67
C SER A 8 7.01 -2.04 -11.47
N ARG A 9 7.88 -1.78 -12.46
CA ARG A 9 8.83 -0.64 -12.45
C ARG A 9 8.13 0.73 -12.47
N MET A 10 6.99 0.81 -13.17
CA MET A 10 6.18 2.03 -13.28
C MET A 10 5.21 2.23 -12.12
N ARG A 11 5.23 1.38 -11.08
CA ARG A 11 4.35 1.59 -9.92
C ARG A 11 4.73 2.88 -9.19
N PRO A 12 3.75 3.70 -8.80
CA PRO A 12 3.99 4.92 -8.04
C PRO A 12 4.66 4.59 -6.70
N LYS A 13 5.64 5.42 -6.33
CA LYS A 13 6.39 5.32 -5.08
C LYS A 13 5.76 6.12 -3.95
N ASN A 14 5.03 7.17 -4.28
CA ASN A 14 4.31 8.02 -3.33
C ASN A 14 2.94 8.39 -3.89
N ILE A 15 2.13 9.01 -3.03
CA ILE A 15 0.74 9.37 -3.34
C ILE A 15 0.65 10.46 -4.42
N ASP A 16 1.68 11.28 -4.62
CA ASP A 16 1.69 12.35 -5.64
C ASP A 16 1.92 11.81 -7.06
N GLU A 17 2.55 10.64 -7.19
CA GLU A 17 2.76 9.95 -8.47
C GLU A 17 1.49 9.24 -8.99
N ILE A 18 0.41 9.20 -8.19
CA ILE A 18 -0.83 8.54 -8.59
C ILE A 18 -1.64 9.47 -9.49
N ILE A 19 -1.78 9.08 -10.76
CA ILE A 19 -2.52 9.85 -11.77
C ILE A 19 -4.04 9.64 -11.64
N SER A 20 -4.48 8.45 -11.25
CA SER A 20 -5.91 8.10 -11.13
C SER A 20 -6.48 8.35 -9.72
N GLN A 21 -7.78 8.10 -9.54
CA GLN A 21 -8.43 8.13 -8.21
C GLN A 21 -8.23 9.45 -7.43
N GLN A 22 -8.19 10.60 -8.12
CA GLN A 22 -7.94 11.92 -7.51
C GLN A 22 -8.93 12.31 -6.41
N HIS A 23 -10.14 11.76 -6.43
CA HIS A 23 -11.10 11.95 -5.34
C HIS A 23 -10.66 11.30 -4.01
N LEU A 24 -9.76 10.31 -4.06
CA LEU A 24 -9.16 9.66 -2.88
C LEU A 24 -7.79 10.23 -2.54
N VAL A 25 -6.95 10.48 -3.54
CA VAL A 25 -5.53 10.80 -3.37
C VAL A 25 -5.16 12.23 -3.70
N GLY A 26 -6.06 13.00 -4.31
CA GLY A 26 -5.83 14.41 -4.60
C GLY A 26 -5.85 15.28 -3.34
N PRO A 27 -5.68 16.61 -3.46
CA PRO A 27 -5.51 17.52 -2.33
C PRO A 27 -6.63 17.49 -1.28
N ARG A 28 -7.86 17.14 -1.68
CA ARG A 28 -9.04 17.03 -0.80
C ARG A 28 -9.43 15.57 -0.51
N GLY A 29 -8.64 14.61 -0.99
CA GLY A 29 -8.93 13.20 -0.88
C GLY A 29 -8.72 12.66 0.52
N ILE A 30 -9.54 11.68 0.91
CA ILE A 30 -9.49 11.10 2.26
C ILE A 30 -8.17 10.37 2.52
N ILE A 31 -7.61 9.68 1.51
CA ILE A 31 -6.33 8.97 1.64
C ILE A 31 -5.18 9.97 1.79
N ARG A 32 -5.19 11.05 1.01
CA ARG A 32 -4.22 12.16 1.16
C ARG A 32 -4.21 12.67 2.60
N ARG A 33 -5.38 12.99 3.15
CA ARG A 33 -5.48 13.47 4.54
C ARG A 33 -4.92 12.47 5.56
N MET A 34 -5.21 11.18 5.40
CA MET A 34 -4.71 10.13 6.31
C MET A 34 -3.18 9.98 6.20
N VAL A 35 -2.63 10.07 5.00
CA VAL A 35 -1.19 10.05 4.75
C VAL A 35 -0.51 11.27 5.38
N ASP A 36 -1.02 12.48 5.11
CA ASP A 36 -0.44 13.73 5.61
C ASP A 36 -0.46 13.81 7.13
N THR A 37 -1.55 13.34 7.75
CA THR A 37 -1.71 13.32 9.21
C THR A 37 -1.05 12.10 9.87
N LYS A 38 -0.49 11.17 9.09
CA LYS A 38 0.08 9.89 9.54
C LYS A 38 -0.90 9.04 10.38
N LYS A 39 -2.21 9.23 10.17
CA LYS A 39 -3.28 8.51 10.86
C LYS A 39 -4.00 7.59 9.87
N LEU A 40 -3.35 6.47 9.55
CA LEU A 40 -3.93 5.44 8.70
C LEU A 40 -4.95 4.62 9.48
N THR A 41 -6.07 4.31 8.83
CA THR A 41 -7.07 3.36 9.32
C THR A 41 -7.08 2.11 8.43
N SER A 42 -7.65 1.01 8.93
CA SER A 42 -7.85 -0.19 8.12
C SER A 42 -8.77 0.11 6.93
N MET A 43 -8.35 -0.30 5.74
CA MET A 43 -9.04 -0.03 4.49
C MET A 43 -9.15 -1.29 3.64
N ILE A 44 -10.24 -1.42 2.89
CA ILE A 44 -10.40 -2.44 1.85
C ILE A 44 -10.50 -1.73 0.51
N PHE A 45 -9.57 -2.01 -0.41
CA PHE A 45 -9.65 -1.53 -1.78
C PHE A 45 -10.45 -2.51 -2.64
N TYR A 46 -11.59 -2.08 -3.17
CA TYR A 46 -12.45 -2.89 -4.01
C TYR A 46 -12.55 -2.30 -5.43
N GLY A 47 -12.68 -3.18 -6.44
CA GLY A 47 -12.94 -2.80 -7.83
C GLY A 47 -12.28 -3.72 -8.87
N PRO A 48 -12.43 -3.42 -10.17
CA PRO A 48 -11.90 -4.24 -11.27
C PRO A 48 -10.36 -4.40 -11.26
N PRO A 49 -9.79 -5.44 -11.89
CA PRO A 49 -8.34 -5.57 -12.03
C PRO A 49 -7.74 -4.37 -12.78
N GLY A 50 -6.50 -3.99 -12.44
CA GLY A 50 -5.77 -2.92 -13.14
C GLY A 50 -6.05 -1.48 -12.70
N ILE A 51 -7.04 -1.22 -11.83
CA ILE A 51 -7.39 0.16 -11.39
C ILE A 51 -6.40 0.80 -10.39
N GLY A 52 -5.32 0.09 -10.03
CA GLY A 52 -4.28 0.62 -9.14
C GLY A 52 -4.43 0.32 -7.65
N LYS A 53 -5.29 -0.61 -7.21
CA LYS A 53 -5.47 -0.95 -5.78
C LYS A 53 -4.16 -1.24 -5.04
N THR A 54 -3.37 -2.19 -5.55
CA THR A 54 -2.07 -2.54 -4.96
C THR A 54 -1.06 -1.40 -5.08
N SER A 55 -1.14 -0.62 -6.17
CA SER A 55 -0.27 0.54 -6.38
C SER A 55 -0.55 1.65 -5.36
N ILE A 56 -1.82 1.91 -5.02
CA ILE A 56 -2.21 2.89 -4.00
C ILE A 56 -1.70 2.45 -2.63
N ALA A 57 -1.89 1.18 -2.25
CA ALA A 57 -1.38 0.66 -0.98
C ALA A 57 0.15 0.82 -0.84
N LYS A 58 0.89 0.53 -1.92
CA LYS A 58 2.36 0.70 -1.96
C LYS A 58 2.78 2.17 -1.94
N ALA A 59 2.04 3.05 -2.61
CA ALA A 59 2.29 4.49 -2.61
C ALA A 59 2.03 5.12 -1.23
N ILE A 60 1.02 4.65 -0.49
CA ILE A 60 0.76 5.06 0.90
C ILE A 60 1.96 4.73 1.78
N SER A 61 2.51 3.52 1.67
CA SER A 61 3.67 3.13 2.48
C SER A 61 4.90 3.98 2.16
N GLY A 62 5.17 4.25 0.88
CA GLY A 62 6.28 5.13 0.49
C GLY A 62 6.09 6.58 0.92
N SER A 63 4.85 7.06 1.03
CA SER A 63 4.55 8.42 1.50
C SER A 63 4.63 8.54 3.03
N THR A 64 4.26 7.48 3.75
CA THR A 64 4.27 7.44 5.22
C THR A 64 5.58 6.92 5.81
N GLN A 65 6.44 6.32 4.98
CA GLN A 65 7.64 5.58 5.37
C GLN A 65 7.35 4.36 6.26
N TYR A 66 6.11 3.87 6.24
CA TYR A 66 5.73 2.66 6.96
C TYR A 66 6.18 1.43 6.19
N LYS A 67 6.54 0.37 6.91
CA LYS A 67 6.87 -0.91 6.29
C LYS A 67 5.64 -1.48 5.59
N PHE A 68 5.84 -2.06 4.41
CA PHE A 68 4.79 -2.69 3.62
C PHE A 68 5.05 -4.19 3.45
N ARG A 69 4.03 -5.00 3.70
CA ARG A 69 4.08 -6.47 3.62
C ARG A 69 2.86 -7.01 2.88
N GLN A 70 3.02 -7.24 1.59
CA GLN A 70 1.96 -7.84 0.78
C GLN A 70 1.78 -9.33 1.14
N LEU A 71 0.58 -9.70 1.58
CA LEU A 71 0.15 -11.10 1.67
C LEU A 71 -0.75 -11.46 0.48
N ASN A 72 -0.51 -12.63 -0.10
CA ASN A 72 -1.34 -13.23 -1.13
C ASN A 72 -2.17 -14.35 -0.50
N ALA A 73 -3.50 -14.20 -0.58
CA ALA A 73 -4.45 -15.13 0.02
C ALA A 73 -4.38 -16.57 -0.54
N VAL A 74 -3.78 -16.78 -1.72
CA VAL A 74 -3.65 -18.11 -2.34
C VAL A 74 -2.39 -18.83 -1.89
N THR A 75 -1.28 -18.10 -1.72
CA THR A 75 0.03 -18.71 -1.45
C THR A 75 0.46 -18.57 0.00
N ASN A 76 -0.06 -17.60 0.74
CA ASN A 76 0.35 -17.35 2.13
C ASN A 76 -0.51 -18.11 3.13
N THR A 77 0.15 -18.58 4.18
CA THR A 77 -0.44 -19.38 5.25
C THR A 77 -0.68 -18.53 6.50
N LYS A 78 -1.38 -19.11 7.48
CA LYS A 78 -1.56 -18.51 8.81
C LYS A 78 -0.23 -18.13 9.47
N LYS A 79 0.83 -18.92 9.25
CA LYS A 79 2.16 -18.65 9.83
C LYS A 79 2.77 -17.37 9.27
N ASP A 80 2.61 -17.12 7.97
CA ASP A 80 3.12 -15.90 7.33
C ASP A 80 2.43 -14.65 7.90
N MET A 81 1.12 -14.74 8.14
CA MET A 81 0.38 -13.66 8.79
C MET A 81 0.88 -13.39 10.22
N GLN A 82 1.14 -14.46 11.00
CA GLN A 82 1.67 -14.32 12.36
C GLN A 82 3.04 -13.62 12.37
N LEU A 83 3.92 -13.94 11.42
CA LEU A 83 5.22 -13.27 11.29
C LEU A 83 5.08 -11.76 11.06
N VAL A 84 4.13 -11.33 10.21
CA VAL A 84 3.90 -9.90 9.97
C VAL A 84 3.35 -9.21 11.22
N VAL A 85 2.49 -9.87 12.00
CA VAL A 85 1.98 -9.34 13.27
C VAL A 85 3.11 -9.16 14.29
N GLU A 86 4.04 -10.11 14.39
CA GLU A 86 5.21 -9.97 15.26
C GLU A 86 6.15 -8.85 14.79
N GLU A 87 6.37 -8.72 13.48
CA GLU A 87 7.13 -7.58 12.93
C GLU A 87 6.46 -6.23 13.27
N ALA A 88 5.13 -6.17 13.21
CA ALA A 88 4.38 -4.97 13.58
C ALA A 88 4.52 -4.63 15.06
N LYS A 89 4.49 -5.61 15.97
CA LYS A 89 4.74 -5.39 17.40
C LYS A 89 6.14 -4.84 17.68
N MET A 90 7.15 -5.29 16.94
CA MET A 90 8.54 -4.84 17.11
C MET A 90 8.82 -3.46 16.49
N SER A 91 8.21 -3.16 15.34
CA SER A 91 8.47 -1.93 14.56
C SER A 91 7.42 -0.83 14.74
N GLY A 92 6.36 -1.10 15.51
CA GLY A 92 5.27 -0.17 15.81
C GLY A 92 4.14 -0.22 14.78
N GLN A 93 4.44 0.05 13.51
CA GLN A 93 3.41 0.11 12.45
C GLN A 93 3.90 -0.56 11.14
N VAL A 94 3.05 -1.45 10.62
CA VAL A 94 3.25 -2.15 9.34
C VAL A 94 1.93 -2.10 8.56
N ILE A 95 2.01 -1.79 7.27
CA ILE A 95 0.91 -1.91 6.31
C ILE A 95 0.97 -3.30 5.69
N LEU A 96 -0.16 -4.01 5.72
CA LEU A 96 -0.36 -5.33 5.13
C LEU A 96 -1.00 -5.21 3.73
#